data_AF-A0A9D0W216-F1
#
_entry.id   AF-A0A9D0W216-F1
#
_cell.length_a   1.000
_cell.length_b   1.000
_cell.length_c   1.000
_cell.angle_alpha   90.00
_cell.angle_beta   90.00
_cell.angle_gamma   90.00
#
_symmetry.space_group_name_H-M   'P 1'
#
loop_
_entity.id
_entity.type
_entity.pdbx_description
1 polymer ?
#
loop_
_entity_poly.entity_id
_entity_poly.type
_entity_poly.pdbx_seq_one_letter_code
_entity_poly.pdbx_strand_id
1 'polypeptide(L)'
;MTDSSPPACFTPQTLEFLRALAANNNRDWFNENKALYERHVRQPALAFIACMAPRLAQISPCFLALAKKSGGSLMRVYRDTRFSRDKTPYKTNIGIQ
;
A
#
# COMPACT_ATOMS: atom_id res chain seq x y z
N MET A 1 18.51 13.71 -21.44
CA MET A 1 17.18 13.64 -20.83
C MET A 1 16.93 12.18 -20.48
N THR A 2 17.35 11.75 -19.29
CA THR A 2 17.26 10.35 -18.89
C THR A 2 15.86 10.05 -18.41
N ASP A 3 15.09 9.34 -19.23
CA ASP A 3 13.83 8.73 -18.83
C ASP A 3 14.16 7.59 -17.86
N SER A 4 14.28 7.94 -16.58
CA SER A 4 14.45 6.96 -15.50
C SER A 4 13.11 6.28 -15.27
N SER A 5 12.89 5.18 -15.99
CA SER A 5 11.73 4.31 -15.78
C SER A 5 11.57 4.04 -14.26
N PRO A 6 10.40 4.32 -13.67
CA PRO A 6 10.25 4.31 -12.22
C PRO A 6 10.41 2.89 -11.65
N PRO A 7 10.98 2.75 -10.44
CA PRO A 7 11.20 1.45 -9.82
C PRO A 7 9.86 0.76 -9.52
N ALA A 8 9.66 -0.40 -10.16
CA ALA A 8 8.63 -1.41 -9.92
C ALA A 8 7.21 -0.90 -9.56
N CYS A 9 6.41 -0.69 -10.60
CA CYS A 9 4.96 -0.52 -10.52
C CYS A 9 4.26 -1.74 -9.91
N PHE A 10 3.02 -1.56 -9.46
CA PHE A 10 2.14 -2.66 -9.07
C PHE A 10 2.12 -3.75 -10.13
N THR A 11 2.20 -5.01 -9.70
CA THR A 11 2.22 -6.16 -10.59
C THR A 11 0.92 -6.96 -10.45
N PRO A 12 0.62 -7.92 -11.35
CA PRO A 12 -0.53 -8.80 -11.19
C PRO A 12 -0.58 -9.50 -9.81
N GLN A 13 0.57 -9.81 -9.23
CA GLN A 13 0.71 -10.40 -7.89
C GLN A 13 0.18 -9.49 -6.78
N THR A 14 0.20 -8.15 -6.96
CA THR A 14 -0.44 -7.22 -6.01
C THR A 14 -1.94 -7.52 -5.95
N LEU A 15 -2.61 -7.60 -7.10
CA LEU A 15 -4.05 -7.86 -7.17
C LEU A 15 -4.38 -9.28 -6.73
N GLU A 16 -3.54 -10.25 -7.06
CA GLU A 16 -3.67 -11.63 -6.60
C GLU A 16 -3.62 -11.72 -5.07
N PHE A 17 -2.65 -11.06 -4.44
CA PHE A 17 -2.56 -11.01 -2.98
C PHE A 17 -3.82 -10.37 -2.38
N LEU A 18 -4.31 -9.25 -2.94
CA LEU A 18 -5.49 -8.58 -2.41
C LEU A 18 -6.76 -9.44 -2.55
N ARG A 19 -6.88 -10.22 -3.63
CA ARG A 19 -7.96 -11.22 -3.78
C ARG A 19 -7.84 -12.34 -2.76
N ALA A 20 -6.64 -12.88 -2.56
CA ALA A 20 -6.40 -13.92 -1.57
C ALA A 20 -6.67 -13.43 -0.13
N LEU A 21 -6.30 -12.19 0.18
CA LEU A 21 -6.60 -11.53 1.44
C LEU A 21 -8.11 -11.33 1.62
N ALA A 22 -8.84 -10.96 0.57
CA ALA A 22 -10.30 -10.83 0.64
C ALA A 22 -10.98 -12.16 0.98
N ALA A 23 -10.50 -13.27 0.41
CA ALA A 23 -11.01 -14.61 0.71
C ALA A 23 -10.60 -15.11 2.12
N ASN A 24 -9.44 -14.71 2.63
CA ASN A 24 -8.85 -15.21 3.87
C ASN A 24 -8.57 -14.08 4.88
N ASN A 25 -9.53 -13.18 5.09
CA ASN A 25 -9.33 -11.96 5.89
C ASN A 25 -9.34 -12.25 7.40
N ASN A 26 -8.30 -12.92 7.88
CA ASN A 26 -8.05 -13.24 9.28
C ASN A 26 -6.55 -13.09 9.63
N ARG A 27 -6.24 -13.00 10.92
CA ARG A 27 -4.89 -12.65 11.40
C ARG A 27 -3.86 -13.75 11.13
N ASP A 28 -4.25 -15.01 11.28
CA ASP A 28 -3.34 -16.15 11.15
C ASP A 28 -2.85 -16.27 9.71
N TRP A 29 -3.79 -16.27 8.76
CA TRP A 29 -3.47 -16.28 7.34
C TRP A 29 -2.61 -15.08 6.94
N PHE A 30 -2.92 -13.87 7.44
CA PHE A 30 -2.10 -12.70 7.12
C PHE A 30 -0.69 -12.80 7.68
N ASN A 31 -0.51 -13.34 8.89
CA ASN A 31 0.80 -13.50 9.49
C ASN A 31 1.68 -14.48 8.70
N GLU A 32 1.10 -15.59 8.25
CA GLU A 32 1.78 -16.57 7.37
C GLU A 32 2.17 -15.95 6.02
N ASN A 33 1.31 -15.09 5.46
CA ASN A 33 1.49 -14.47 4.15
C ASN A 33 2.13 -13.07 4.20
N LYS A 34 2.61 -12.64 5.37
CA LYS A 34 3.11 -11.27 5.61
C LYS A 34 4.28 -10.91 4.70
N ALA A 35 5.16 -11.87 4.40
CA ALA A 35 6.28 -11.65 3.48
C ALA A 35 5.81 -11.30 2.06
N LEU A 36 4.75 -11.96 1.58
CA LEU A 36 4.13 -11.67 0.28
C LEU A 36 3.47 -10.29 0.29
N TYR A 37 2.80 -9.92 1.38
CA TYR A 37 2.26 -8.58 1.56
C TYR A 37 3.36 -7.50 1.49
N GLU A 38 4.48 -7.68 2.21
CA GLU A 38 5.59 -6.71 2.17
C GLU A 38 6.12 -6.56 0.73
N ARG A 39 6.34 -7.69 0.04
CA ARG A 39 6.97 -7.73 -1.29
C ARG A 39 6.05 -7.22 -2.40
N HIS A 40 4.81 -7.66 -2.42
CA HIS A 40 3.91 -7.45 -3.57
C HIS A 40 2.92 -6.31 -3.36
N VAL A 41 2.74 -5.83 -2.12
CA VAL A 41 1.78 -4.74 -1.83
C VAL A 41 2.50 -3.53 -1.24
N ARG A 42 3.19 -3.70 -0.11
CA ARG A 42 3.76 -2.55 0.61
C ARG A 42 4.94 -1.92 -0.11
N GLN A 43 5.93 -2.72 -0.54
CA GLN A 43 7.12 -2.19 -1.23
C GLN A 43 6.75 -1.45 -2.53
N PRO A 44 5.91 -2.00 -3.43
CA PRO A 44 5.47 -1.28 -4.63
C PRO A 44 4.70 0.01 -4.30
N ALA A 45 3.84 0.01 -3.27
CA ALA A 45 3.11 1.21 -2.88
C ALA A 45 4.05 2.33 -2.37
N LEU A 46 5.08 1.97 -1.59
CA LEU A 46 6.10 2.93 -1.14
C LEU A 46 6.96 3.45 -2.29
N ALA A 47 7.34 2.58 -3.22
CA ALA A 47 8.08 2.97 -4.42
C ALA A 47 7.27 3.94 -5.28
N PHE A 48 5.97 3.69 -5.45
CA PHE A 48 5.05 4.61 -6.15
C PHE A 48 5.00 5.99 -5.47
N ILE A 49 4.84 6.05 -4.14
CA ILE A 49 4.83 7.32 -3.40
C ILE A 49 6.15 8.08 -3.57
N ALA A 50 7.28 7.38 -3.45
CA ALA A 50 8.60 7.99 -3.61
C ALA A 50 8.81 8.54 -5.03
N CYS A 51 8.31 7.83 -6.05
CA CYS A 51 8.37 8.28 -7.44
C CYS A 51 7.49 9.53 -7.69
N MET A 52 6.35 9.63 -7.01
CA MET A 52 5.43 10.76 -7.19
C MET A 52 5.91 12.03 -6.48
N ALA A 53 6.66 11.91 -5.39
CA ALA A 53 7.14 13.02 -4.58
C ALA A 53 7.81 14.18 -5.37
N PRO A 54 8.79 13.94 -6.27
CA PRO A 54 9.42 15.04 -7.02
C PRO A 54 8.46 15.75 -7.98
N ARG A 55 7.49 15.02 -8.55
CA ARG A 55 6.48 15.60 -9.45
C ARG A 55 5.48 16.46 -8.67
N LEU A 56 5.06 16.02 -7.50
CA LEU A 56 4.16 16.78 -6.64
C LEU A 56 4.81 18.07 -6.13
N ALA A 57 6.10 18.04 -5.80
CA ALA A 57 6.84 19.22 -5.39
C ALA A 57 6.90 20.31 -6.47
N GLN A 58 6.85 19.94 -7.76
CA GLN A 58 6.77 20.89 -8.87
C GLN A 58 5.39 21.55 -8.99
N ILE A 59 4.33 20.89 -8.53
CA ILE A 59 2.97 21.42 -8.54
C ILE A 59 2.75 22.37 -7.36
N SER A 60 3.11 21.93 -6.15
CA SER A 60 3.08 22.77 -4.95
C SER A 60 3.97 22.19 -3.85
N PRO A 61 4.73 23.03 -3.12
CA PRO A 61 5.53 22.60 -1.98
C PRO A 61 4.68 22.07 -0.80
N CYS A 62 3.36 22.33 -0.80
CA CYS A 62 2.45 21.85 0.25
C CYS A 62 2.05 20.38 0.09
N PHE A 63 2.20 19.79 -1.11
CA PHE A 63 1.87 18.38 -1.34
C PHE A 63 3.06 17.48 -1.02
N LEU A 64 3.12 17.03 0.23
CA LEU A 64 4.19 16.15 0.73
C LEU A 64 3.83 14.67 0.56
N ALA A 65 4.43 14.01 -0.43
CA ALA A 65 4.35 12.56 -0.57
C ALA A 65 5.46 11.88 0.24
N LEU A 66 5.10 11.22 1.34
CA LEU A 66 6.04 10.61 2.28
C LEU A 66 5.96 9.08 2.22
N ALA A 67 6.97 8.46 1.60
CA ALA A 67 7.09 7.00 1.47
C ALA A 67 7.54 6.33 2.78
N LYS A 68 6.69 6.36 3.80
CA LYS A 68 6.93 5.72 5.11
C LYS A 68 5.92 4.59 5.36
N LYS A 69 6.38 3.53 6.03
CA LYS A 69 5.51 2.39 6.42
C LYS A 69 4.41 2.80 7.42
N SER A 70 4.66 3.83 8.23
CA SER A 70 3.73 4.39 9.21
C SER A 70 3.95 5.90 9.29
N GLY A 71 2.85 6.65 9.47
CA GLY A 71 2.89 8.12 9.56
C GLY A 71 3.33 8.82 8.27
N GLY A 72 3.19 8.17 7.11
CA GLY A 72 3.42 8.75 5.80
C GLY A 72 2.14 8.78 4.95
N SER A 73 2.34 8.92 3.65
CA SER A 73 1.27 8.91 2.64
C SER A 73 0.63 7.53 2.46
N LEU A 74 1.30 6.45 2.89
CA LEU A 74 0.70 5.11 2.83
C LEU A 74 -0.24 4.88 4.02
N MET A 75 -1.51 4.57 3.74
CA MET A 75 -2.46 4.20 4.79
C MET A 75 -2.14 2.84 5.41
N ARG A 76 -2.52 2.67 6.68
CA ARG A 76 -2.43 1.37 7.36
C ARG A 76 -3.35 0.32 6.72
N VAL A 77 -2.85 -0.91 6.64
CA VAL A 77 -3.60 -2.08 6.15
C VAL A 77 -4.73 -2.50 7.09
N TYR A 78 -4.64 -2.18 8.38
CA TYR A 78 -5.66 -2.53 9.35
C TYR A 78 -6.94 -1.70 9.16
N ARG A 79 -8.10 -2.36 9.28
CA ARG A 79 -9.41 -1.72 9.37
C ARG A 79 -9.67 -1.28 10.81
N ASP A 80 -10.33 -0.14 10.96
CA ASP A 80 -11.00 0.20 12.21
C ASP A 80 -12.36 -0.48 12.22
N THR A 81 -12.53 -1.47 13.11
CA THR A 81 -13.74 -2.30 13.18
C THR A 81 -14.56 -2.03 14.42
N ARG A 82 -14.23 -0.99 15.23
CA ARG A 82 -14.91 -0.72 16.51
C ARG A 82 -16.43 -0.57 16.32
N PHE A 83 -16.83 0.17 15.30
CA PHE A 83 -18.24 0.48 15.01
C PHE A 83 -18.84 -0.32 13.85
N SER A 84 -18.07 -1.19 13.20
CA SER A 84 -18.54 -2.01 12.07
C SER A 84 -19.19 -3.29 12.57
N ARG A 85 -20.28 -3.74 11.93
CA ARG A 85 -20.83 -5.09 12.12
C ARG A 85 -19.88 -6.15 11.56
N ASP A 86 -19.21 -5.84 10.46
CA ASP A 86 -18.16 -6.66 9.87
C ASP A 86 -16.83 -6.42 10.61
N LYS A 87 -16.27 -7.50 11.18
CA LYS A 87 -15.04 -7.48 12.00
C LYS A 87 -13.79 -7.90 11.24
N THR A 88 -13.82 -7.97 9.92
CA THR A 88 -12.62 -8.27 9.11
C THR A 88 -11.48 -7.29 9.43
N PRO A 89 -10.28 -7.79 9.81
CA PRO A 89 -9.20 -6.98 10.36
C PRO A 89 -8.41 -6.18 9.31
N TYR A 90 -8.42 -6.57 8.04
CA TYR A 90 -7.57 -5.96 7.00
C TYR A 90 -8.38 -5.32 5.87
N LYS A 91 -7.84 -4.25 5.32
CA LYS A 91 -8.30 -3.63 4.08
C LYS A 91 -7.89 -4.49 2.88
N THR A 92 -8.79 -4.64 1.92
CA THR A 92 -8.58 -5.36 0.67
C THR A 92 -8.18 -4.44 -0.49
N ASN A 93 -7.82 -3.19 -0.17
CA ASN A 93 -7.36 -2.18 -1.09
C ASN A 93 -6.13 -1.44 -0.55
N ILE A 94 -5.42 -0.74 -1.42
CA ILE A 94 -4.28 0.11 -1.08
C ILE A 94 -4.76 1.56 -1.04
N GLY A 95 -4.59 2.23 0.09
CA GLY A 95 -4.92 3.65 0.25
C GLY A 95 -3.65 4.50 0.34
N ILE A 96 -3.61 5.59 -0.42
CA ILE A 96 -2.51 6.57 -0.44
C ILE A 96 -3.12 7.97 -0.28
N GLN A 97 -2.55 8.79 0.59
CA GLN A 97 -2.99 10.16 0.94
C GLN A 97 -1.87 11.18 0.79
#